data_AF-A0A2W4U8Z0-F1
#
_entry.id   AF-A0A2W4U8Z0-F1
#
_cell.length_a   1.000
_cell.length_b   1.000
_cell.length_c   1.000
_cell.angle_alpha   90.00
_cell.angle_beta   90.00
_cell.angle_gamma   90.00
#
_symmetry.space_group_name_H-M   'P 1'
#
loop_
_entity.id
_entity.type
_entity.pdbx_description
1 polymer ?
#
loop_
_entity_poly.entity_id
_entity_poly.type
_entity_poly.pdbx_seq_one_letter_code
_entity_poly.pdbx_strand_id
1 'polypeptide(L)' 'MNQLKPETVKRLMRQNGKTIRSLAAQMNITMTRVRQVREEGVKGQEYCRDWLEALTAIPTGGPDQATSLES' A
#
# COMPACT_ATOMS: atom_id res chain seq x y z
N MET A 1 0.47 -0.72 -21.73
CA MET A 1 -0.07 -1.66 -20.73
C MET A 1 0.42 -1.24 -19.37
N ASN A 2 -0.45 -0.72 -18.49
CA ASN A 2 -0.04 -0.31 -17.14
C ASN A 2 0.15 -1.55 -16.26
N GLN A 3 1.37 -1.71 -15.73
CA GLN A 3 1.74 -2.76 -14.79
C GLN A 3 2.45 -2.14 -13.59
N LEU A 4 2.01 -2.50 -12.39
CA LEU A 4 2.68 -2.14 -11.15
C LEU A 4 3.81 -3.14 -10.91
N LYS A 5 5.06 -2.69 -11.00
CA LYS A 5 6.22 -3.56 -10.79
C LYS A 5 6.33 -3.96 -9.31
N PRO A 6 6.82 -5.18 -8.99
CA PRO A 6 7.00 -5.64 -7.62
C PRO A 6 7.97 -4.75 -6.82
N GLU A 7 8.97 -4.17 -7.48
CA GLU A 7 9.90 -3.21 -6.86
C GLU A 7 9.20 -1.93 -6.39
N THR A 8 8.29 -1.41 -7.20
CA THR A 8 7.47 -0.24 -6.86
C THR A 8 6.56 -0.54 -5.67
N VAL A 9 5.93 -1.71 -5.64
CA VAL A 9 5.13 -2.17 -4.49
C VAL A 9 5.98 -2.19 -3.22
N LYS A 10 7.14 -2.84 -3.26
CA LYS A 10 8.06 -2.91 -2.10
C LYS A 10 8.51 -1.54 -1.64
N ARG A 11 8.80 -0.62 -2.57
CA ARG A 11 9.20 0.76 -2.27
C ARG A 11 8.06 1.52 -1.58
N LEU A 12 6.85 1.49 -2.14
CA LEU A 12 5.68 2.17 -1.58
C LEU A 12 5.28 1.61 -0.23
N MET A 13 5.34 0.28 -0.05
CA MET A 13 5.10 -0.35 1.25
C MET A 13 6.06 0.15 2.32
N ARG A 14 7.36 0.27 2.01
CA ARG A 14 8.37 0.79 2.94
C ARG A 14 8.18 2.28 3.21
N GLN A 15 7.92 3.07 2.17
CA GLN A 15 7.78 4.52 2.28
C GLN A 15 6.53 4.93 3.08
N ASN A 16 5.42 4.22 2.89
CA ASN A 16 4.15 4.53 3.55
C ASN A 16 3.87 3.65 4.79
N GLY A 17 4.87 2.87 5.25
CA GLY A 17 4.73 2.01 6.42
C GLY A 17 3.68 0.89 6.30
N LYS A 18 3.30 0.50 5.07
CA LYS A 18 2.26 -0.51 4.84
C LYS A 18 2.81 -1.91 5.05
N THR A 19 2.22 -2.63 6.00
CA THR A 19 2.51 -4.05 6.21
C THR A 19 1.57 -4.94 5.42
N ILE A 20 1.97 -6.18 5.18
CA ILE A 20 1.13 -7.20 4.52
C ILE A 20 -0.21 -7.36 5.23
N ARG A 21 -0.20 -7.36 6.58
CA ARG A 21 -1.40 -7.48 7.40
C ARG A 21 -2.31 -6.26 7.26
N SER A 22 -1.75 -5.05 7.32
CA SER A 22 -2.51 -3.80 7.18
C SER A 22 -3.17 -3.68 5.80
N LEU A 23 -2.44 -3.99 4.72
CA LEU A 23 -2.98 -4.01 3.36
C LEU A 23 -4.07 -5.06 3.17
N ALA A 24 -3.86 -6.27 3.70
CA ALA A 24 -4.85 -7.34 3.65
C ALA A 24 -6.17 -6.92 4.33
N ALA A 25 -6.09 -6.30 5.51
CA ALA A 25 -7.25 -5.78 6.23
C ALA A 25 -7.93 -4.61 5.49
N GLN A 26 -7.14 -3.67 4.96
CA GLN A 26 -7.66 -2.48 4.28
C GLN A 26 -8.40 -2.82 2.99
N MET A 27 -7.89 -3.76 2.19
CA MET A 27 -8.49 -4.17 0.92
C MET A 27 -9.47 -5.34 1.07
N ASN A 28 -9.65 -5.86 2.29
CA ASN A 28 -10.44 -7.07 2.56
C ASN A 28 -10.02 -8.28 1.70
N ILE A 29 -8.71 -8.52 1.61
CA ILE A 29 -8.12 -9.63 0.84
C ILE A 29 -7.22 -10.48 1.73
N THR A 30 -6.82 -11.65 1.22
CA THR A 30 -5.91 -12.53 1.94
C THR A 30 -4.47 -12.00 1.94
N MET A 31 -3.73 -12.29 3.01
CA MET A 31 -2.29 -12.00 3.08
C MET A 31 -1.51 -12.69 1.95
N THR A 32 -1.98 -13.85 1.49
CA THR A 32 -1.41 -14.57 0.34
C THR A 32 -1.48 -13.73 -0.92
N ARG A 33 -2.60 -13.04 -1.18
CA ARG A 33 -2.75 -12.17 -2.34
C ARG A 33 -1.78 -10.99 -2.29
N VAL A 34 -1.59 -10.40 -1.11
CA VAL A 34 -0.62 -9.31 -0.92
C VAL A 34 0.82 -9.80 -1.14
N ARG A 35 1.16 -11.03 -0.70
CA ARG A 35 2.48 -11.65 -0.99
C ARG A 35 2.68 -11.85 -2.48
N GLN A 36 1.67 -12.37 -3.17
CA GLN A 36 1.72 -12.54 -4.62
C GLN A 36 1.98 -11.22 -5.35
N VAL A 37 1.28 -10.15 -4.98
CA VAL A 37 1.49 -8.81 -5.58
C VAL A 37 2.89 -8.25 -5.28
N ARG A 38 3.45 -8.56 -4.11
CA ARG A 38 4.82 -8.16 -3.76
C ARG A 38 5.88 -8.91 -4.59
N GLU A 39 5.61 -10.13 -5.02
CA GLU A 39 6.54 -10.97 -5.77
C GLU A 39 6.38 -10.83 -7.29
N GLU A 40 5.13 -10.86 -7.77
CA GLU A 40 4.78 -10.86 -9.19
C GLU A 40 4.43 -9.46 -9.73
N GLY A 41 4.07 -8.52 -8.85
CA GLY A 41 3.50 -7.23 -9.22
C GLY A 41 1.99 -7.31 -9.53
N VAL A 42 1.43 -6.22 -10.07
CA VAL A 42 0.03 -6.14 -10.48
C VAL A 42 -0.04 -5.89 -11.97
N LYS A 43 -0.82 -6.71 -12.69
CA LYS A 43 -1.10 -6.55 -14.12
C LYS A 43 -2.54 -6.08 -14.30
N GLY A 44 -2.76 -5.17 -15.23
CA GLY A 44 -4.09 -4.62 -15.54
C GLY A 44 -4.29 -3.24 -14.92
N GLN A 45 -4.81 -2.31 -15.72
CA GLN A 45 -4.89 -0.89 -15.36
C GLN A 45 -5.81 -0.62 -14.16
N GLU A 46 -6.92 -1.35 -14.09
CA GLU A 46 -7.92 -1.22 -13.02
C GLU A 46 -7.31 -1.65 -11.68
N TYR A 47 -6.76 -2.87 -11.62
CA TYR A 47 -6.08 -3.37 -10.43
C TYR A 47 -4.88 -2.51 -10.01
N CYS A 48 -4.09 -2.00 -10.96
CA CYS A 48 -2.95 -1.14 -10.63
C CYS A 48 -3.41 0.11 -9.88
N ARG A 49 -4.55 0.68 -10.24
CA ARG A 49 -5.09 1.88 -9.59
C ARG A 49 -5.51 1.59 -8.15
N ASP A 50 -6.29 0.53 -7.93
CA ASP A 50 -6.72 0.12 -6.57
C ASP A 50 -5.52 -0.15 -5.66
N TRP A 51 -4.52 -0.88 -6.16
CA TRP A 51 -3.31 -1.18 -5.39
C TRP A 51 -2.48 0.05 -5.12
N LEU A 52 -2.34 0.97 -6.09
CA LEU A 52 -1.62 2.21 -5.88
C LEU A 52 -2.32 3.07 -4.83
N GLU A 53 -3.65 3.21 -4.92
CA GLU A 53 -4.47 3.94 -3.95
C GLU A 53 -4.35 3.31 -2.55
N ALA A 54 -4.45 2.00 -2.42
CA ALA A 54 -4.30 1.31 -1.12
C ALA A 54 -2.88 1.48 -0.52
N LEU A 55 -1.85 1.47 -1.37
CA LEU A 55 -0.46 1.66 -0.97
C LEU A 55 -0.15 3.10 -0.57
N THR A 56 -0.80 4.09 -1.18
CA THR A 56 -0.62 5.53 -0.89
C THR A 56 -1.62 6.07 0.13
N ALA A 57 -2.71 5.36 0.39
CA ALA A 57 -3.70 5.74 1.38
C ALA A 57 -3.03 5.85 2.75
N ILE A 58 -3.00 7.05 3.31
CA ILE A 58 -2.49 7.28 4.66
C ILE A 58 -3.50 6.63 5.61
N PRO A 59 -3.08 5.71 6.51
CA PRO A 59 -4.01 5.16 7.49
C PRO A 59 -4.58 6.31 8.32
N THR A 60 -5.89 6.54 8.22
CA THR A 60 -6.61 7.63 8.91
C THR A 60 -6.82 7.30 10.39
N GLY A 61 -5.77 6.84 11.07
CA GLY A 61 -5.81 6.32 12.43
C GLY A 61 -4.48 6.39 13.17
N GLY A 62 -3.88 7.58 13.25
CA GLY A 62 -2.81 7.99 14.20
C GLY A 62 -1.44 7.29 14.04
N PRO A 63 -0.31 7.93 14.43
CA PRO A 63 -0.19 8.77 15.63
C PRO A 63 -0.02 10.25 15.29
N ASP A 64 -0.51 11.11 16.17
CA ASP A 64 0.15 12.39 16.43
C ASP A 64 0.25 13.39 15.26
N GLN A 65 -0.79 14.22 15.12
CA GLN A 65 -0.61 15.61 14.66
C GLN A 65 -0.20 16.50 15.85
N ALA A 66 0.71 16.05 16.71
CA ALA A 66 1.29 16.87 17.78
C ALA A 66 2.78 17.17 17.51
N THR A 67 3.08 17.64 16.30
CA THR A 67 4.28 18.45 15.97
C THR A 67 3.94 19.09 14.61
N SER A 68 3.63 20.37 14.42
CA SER A 68 4.07 21.58 15.10
C SER A 68 2.90 22.56 15.24
N LEU A 69 2.48 22.78 16.48
CA LEU A 69 2.08 24.10 16.95
C LEU A 69 3.13 24.49 17.98
N GLU A 70 4.28 24.98 17.52
CA GLU A 70 5.24 25.65 18.38
C GLU A 70 5.42 27.10 17.89
N SER A 71 4.85 27.98 18.71
CA SER A 71 5.11 29.41 18.97
C SER A 71 4.97 30.42 17.83
#